data_AF-A0A9E5KVL6-F1
#
_entry.id   AF-A0A9E5KVL6-F1
#
_cell.length_a   1.000
_cell.length_b   1.000
_cell.length_c   1.000
_cell.angle_alpha   90.00
_cell.angle_beta   90.00
_cell.angle_gamma   90.00
#
_symmetry.space_group_name_H-M   'P 1'
#
loop_
_entity.id
_entity.type
_entity.pdbx_description
1 polymer ?
#
loop_
_entity_poly.entity_id
_entity_poly.type
_entity_poly.pdbx_seq_one_letter_code
_entity_poly.pdbx_strand_id
1 'polypeptide(L)'
;MVDLHARRSLRTVCSEVFVLFVSAFIYSIAFPGLISAHGVGFIGFIALIPVFAVIRNTSWKLTPVYGFFYGFMFYLFFNYWLKTFHPLAILIVPIIKGGEMLMLFPALKAAQKLFKKHGYLVEAVVYVAYSYLSQDWFAGYPYGTLGSALYRYLPLIQISEIFGIWGVNLLMVLPQTFLGFYLYTLYNRAGLSFGTYIRKNLLFVVTYAVLLVATLIFGFVSLSYWKAQQPDKTWRVATIQHSADTWKGGYTTYRNNFNTLRKMSLEALQGDPDIILWSETAFVPSVAWHENYPSDPATSALVEEFVAFGKSLPIPLLTGNPEGELDDPSLPAFGADGSWNRKDYNTVIFFEDGKIKNTYRKQHLVPFTEHFPYEKEMPWLYKLLLANDYNWW
;
A
#
# COMPACT_ATOMS: atom_id res chain seq x y z
N MET A 1 1.41 39.44 27.82
CA MET A 1 1.65 38.11 27.28
C MET A 1 0.78 37.16 28.10
N VAL A 2 -0.43 36.85 27.60
CA VAL A 2 -1.47 36.16 28.39
C VAL A 2 -1.20 34.66 28.35
N ASP A 3 -1.21 34.03 29.52
CA ASP A 3 -1.02 32.59 29.70
C ASP A 3 -2.02 31.80 28.84
N LEU A 4 -1.51 31.15 27.79
CA LEU A 4 -2.29 30.38 26.82
C LEU A 4 -2.62 28.96 27.30
N HIS A 5 -2.23 28.59 28.53
CA HIS A 5 -2.35 27.22 29.03
C HIS A 5 -2.80 27.17 30.49
N ALA A 6 -4.03 27.62 30.76
CA ALA A 6 -4.76 27.09 31.92
C ALA A 6 -4.62 25.56 31.92
N ARG A 7 -4.15 24.98 33.04
CA ARG A 7 -3.87 23.54 33.18
C ARG A 7 -5.08 22.76 32.64
N ARG A 8 -4.89 22.07 31.50
CA ARG A 8 -5.96 21.27 30.90
C ARG A 8 -6.35 20.16 31.87
N SER A 9 -7.63 20.00 32.12
CA SER A 9 -8.10 18.95 33.04
C SER A 9 -7.84 17.57 32.45
N LEU A 10 -7.60 16.58 33.31
CA LEU A 10 -7.47 15.17 32.91
C LEU A 10 -8.67 14.71 32.08
N ARG A 11 -9.88 15.15 32.45
CA ARG A 11 -11.11 14.88 31.71
C ARG A 11 -11.05 15.33 30.24
N THR A 12 -10.46 16.50 29.97
CA THR A 12 -10.30 17.01 28.60
C THR A 12 -9.36 16.11 27.80
N VAL A 13 -8.20 15.78 28.37
CA VAL A 13 -7.21 14.90 27.73
C VAL A 13 -7.81 13.53 27.43
N CYS A 14 -8.51 12.92 28.40
CA CYS A 14 -9.18 11.63 28.19
C CYS A 14 -10.23 11.68 27.09
N SER A 15 -11.02 12.77 27.02
CA SER A 15 -12.02 12.93 25.95
C SER A 15 -11.40 13.05 24.56
N GLU A 16 -10.27 13.75 24.42
CA GLU A 16 -9.56 13.88 23.15
C GLU A 16 -8.94 12.56 22.72
N VAL A 17 -8.31 11.83 23.65
CA VAL A 17 -7.77 10.49 23.38
C VAL A 17 -8.88 9.54 22.93
N PHE A 18 -10.05 9.58 23.60
CA PHE A 18 -11.21 8.78 23.20
C PHE A 18 -11.70 9.14 21.79
N VAL A 19 -11.81 10.44 21.47
CA VAL A 19 -12.19 10.89 20.12
C VAL A 19 -11.20 10.42 19.07
N LEU A 20 -9.88 10.51 19.33
CA LEU A 20 -8.85 10.04 18.40
C LEU A 20 -8.92 8.52 18.20
N PHE A 21 -9.10 7.75 19.27
CA PHE A 21 -9.26 6.29 19.22
C PHE A 21 -10.49 5.88 18.39
N VAL A 22 -11.65 6.47 18.68
CA VAL A 22 -12.89 6.19 17.95
C VAL A 22 -12.78 6.63 16.49
N SER A 23 -12.16 7.78 16.22
CA SER A 23 -11.94 8.25 14.84
C SER A 23 -11.00 7.33 14.07
N ALA A 24 -9.95 6.81 14.71
CA ALA A 24 -9.04 5.84 14.11
C ALA A 24 -9.76 4.53 13.75
N PHE A 25 -10.60 4.03 14.66
CA PHE A 25 -11.43 2.84 14.41
C PHE A 25 -12.46 3.08 13.31
N ILE A 26 -13.19 4.20 13.34
CA ILE A 26 -14.16 4.54 12.29
C ILE A 26 -13.46 4.69 10.94
N TYR A 27 -12.30 5.33 10.90
CA TYR A 27 -11.54 5.50 9.67
C TYR A 27 -11.08 4.15 9.09
N SER A 28 -10.70 3.17 9.93
CA SER A 28 -10.33 1.84 9.43
C SER A 28 -11.50 1.10 8.76
N ILE A 29 -12.75 1.40 9.12
CA ILE A 29 -13.96 0.83 8.49
C ILE A 29 -14.13 1.33 7.04
N ALA A 30 -13.51 2.46 6.67
CA ALA A 30 -13.58 2.95 5.30
C ALA A 30 -12.94 1.96 4.30
N PHE A 31 -12.05 1.09 4.76
CA PHE A 31 -11.32 0.12 3.96
C PHE A 31 -11.80 -1.31 4.16
N PRO A 32 -11.51 -2.24 3.23
CA PRO A 32 -11.62 -3.68 3.49
C PRO A 32 -10.90 -4.06 4.79
N GLY A 33 -11.61 -4.73 5.69
CA GLY A 33 -11.01 -5.19 6.95
C GLY A 33 -11.99 -5.83 7.92
N LEU A 34 -11.70 -5.68 9.23
CA LEU A 34 -12.36 -6.40 10.32
C LEU A 34 -13.90 -6.40 10.28
N ILE A 35 -14.51 -5.27 9.91
CA ILE A 35 -15.97 -5.10 9.96
C ILE A 35 -16.63 -5.40 8.62
N SER A 36 -15.94 -5.15 7.51
CA SER A 36 -16.49 -5.32 6.17
C SER A 36 -15.40 -5.76 5.21
N ALA A 37 -15.64 -6.88 4.50
CA ALA A 37 -14.75 -7.38 3.45
C ALA A 37 -14.53 -6.37 2.32
N HIS A 38 -15.45 -5.40 2.17
CA HIS A 38 -15.36 -4.37 1.14
C HIS A 38 -15.06 -2.97 1.67
N GLY A 39 -15.14 -2.77 2.99
CA GLY A 39 -15.14 -1.45 3.62
C GLY A 39 -16.42 -0.65 3.36
N VAL A 40 -16.49 0.53 3.96
CA VAL A 40 -17.55 1.53 3.76
C VAL A 40 -16.91 2.86 3.36
N GLY A 41 -16.46 2.95 2.11
CA GLY A 41 -15.58 4.05 1.66
C GLY A 41 -16.11 5.47 1.90
N PHE A 42 -17.43 5.70 1.90
CA PHE A 42 -18.01 7.01 2.22
C PHE A 42 -17.68 7.52 3.62
N ILE A 43 -17.38 6.63 4.58
CA ILE A 43 -16.89 7.03 5.91
C ILE A 43 -15.60 7.85 5.79
N GLY A 44 -14.79 7.60 4.77
CA GLY A 44 -13.58 8.37 4.47
C GLY A 44 -13.85 9.88 4.25
N PHE A 45 -15.05 10.28 3.82
CA PHE A 45 -15.39 11.72 3.68
C PHE A 45 -15.62 12.43 5.01
N ILE A 46 -15.76 11.72 6.12
CA ILE A 46 -16.12 12.30 7.41
C ILE A 46 -15.23 11.89 8.59
N ALA A 47 -14.50 10.77 8.47
CA ALA A 47 -13.78 10.16 9.59
C ALA A 47 -12.69 11.05 10.22
N LEU A 48 -12.10 11.96 9.45
CA LEU A 48 -11.03 12.85 9.92
C LEU A 48 -11.54 14.17 10.51
N ILE A 49 -12.85 14.48 10.36
CA ILE A 49 -13.44 15.72 10.87
C ILE A 49 -13.15 15.92 12.38
N PRO A 50 -13.38 14.93 13.26
CA PRO A 50 -13.11 15.09 14.69
C PRO A 50 -11.61 15.22 14.98
N VAL A 51 -10.76 14.56 14.19
CA VAL A 51 -9.29 14.61 14.32
C VAL A 51 -8.78 16.02 14.09
N PHE A 52 -9.20 16.68 13.01
CA PHE A 52 -8.85 18.08 12.72
C PHE A 52 -9.32 19.03 13.83
N ALA A 53 -10.49 18.78 14.43
CA ALA A 53 -10.97 19.56 15.56
C ALA A 53 -10.08 19.39 16.81
N VAL A 54 -9.65 18.16 17.12
CA VAL A 54 -8.73 17.86 18.25
C VAL A 54 -7.36 18.51 18.04
N ILE A 55 -6.76 18.37 16.86
CA ILE A 55 -5.45 18.99 16.51
C ILE A 55 -5.46 20.48 16.82
N ARG A 56 -6.56 21.16 16.51
CA ARG A 56 -6.69 22.60 16.69
C ARG A 56 -6.90 23.02 18.15
N ASN A 57 -7.65 22.22 18.90
CA ASN A 57 -8.00 22.47 20.31
C ASN A 57 -6.89 22.13 21.29
N THR A 58 -6.07 21.13 20.96
CA THR A 58 -5.06 20.62 21.89
C THR A 58 -3.90 21.60 22.10
N SER A 59 -3.03 21.34 23.08
CA SER A 59 -1.80 22.13 23.29
C SER A 59 -0.69 21.71 22.33
N TRP A 60 0.27 22.59 22.04
CA TRP A 60 1.41 22.24 21.16
C TRP A 60 2.22 21.06 21.71
N LYS A 61 2.34 20.94 23.03
CA LYS A 61 3.06 19.84 23.69
C LYS A 61 2.40 18.48 23.46
N LEU A 62 1.06 18.43 23.43
CA LEU A 62 0.31 17.18 23.23
C LEU A 62 0.09 16.85 21.75
N THR A 63 0.26 17.81 20.84
CA THR A 63 -0.04 17.63 19.42
C THR A 63 0.77 16.50 18.76
N PRO A 64 2.11 16.41 18.96
CA PRO A 64 2.88 15.28 18.45
C PRO A 64 2.43 13.94 19.04
N VAL A 65 2.25 13.88 20.36
CA VAL A 65 1.84 12.65 21.08
C VAL A 65 0.49 12.14 20.57
N TYR A 66 -0.45 13.04 20.30
CA TYR A 66 -1.74 12.71 19.70
C TYR A 66 -1.62 12.23 18.26
N GLY A 67 -0.68 12.79 17.49
CA GLY A 67 -0.34 12.29 16.16
C GLY A 67 0.15 10.85 16.21
N PHE A 68 1.14 10.57 17.07
CA PHE A 68 1.65 9.21 17.27
C PHE A 68 0.54 8.25 17.66
N PHE A 69 -0.25 8.61 18.68
CA PHE A 69 -1.35 7.77 19.15
C PHE A 69 -2.38 7.50 18.05
N TYR A 70 -2.81 8.53 17.30
CA TYR A 70 -3.78 8.37 16.22
C TYR A 70 -3.25 7.47 15.10
N GLY A 71 -2.03 7.73 14.63
CA GLY A 71 -1.38 6.92 13.59
C GLY A 71 -1.22 5.47 14.01
N PHE A 72 -0.71 5.25 15.23
CA PHE A 72 -0.57 3.91 15.79
C PHE A 72 -1.92 3.18 15.86
N MET A 73 -2.96 3.80 16.43
CA MET A 73 -4.27 3.15 16.57
C MET A 73 -4.93 2.87 15.23
N PHE A 74 -4.87 3.81 14.28
CA PHE A 74 -5.44 3.61 12.95
C PHE A 74 -4.78 2.41 12.26
N TYR A 75 -3.45 2.38 12.21
CA TYR A 75 -2.75 1.28 11.55
C TYR A 75 -2.83 -0.04 12.32
N LEU A 76 -3.05 -0.03 13.64
CA LEU A 76 -3.34 -1.25 14.41
C LEU A 76 -4.68 -1.87 13.98
N PHE A 77 -5.73 -1.06 13.81
CA PHE A 77 -7.04 -1.56 13.37
C PHE A 77 -7.05 -1.93 11.89
N PHE A 78 -6.43 -1.09 11.06
CA PHE A 78 -6.40 -1.27 9.61
C PHE A 78 -5.51 -2.46 9.21
N ASN A 79 -4.36 -2.65 9.85
CA ASN A 79 -3.42 -3.74 9.55
C ASN A 79 -3.54 -4.95 10.49
N TYR A 80 -4.75 -5.25 10.98
CA TYR A 80 -4.98 -6.41 11.85
C TYR A 80 -4.50 -7.74 11.24
N TRP A 81 -4.43 -7.82 9.91
CA TRP A 81 -4.00 -8.98 9.13
C TRP A 81 -2.48 -9.20 9.17
N LEU A 82 -1.67 -8.19 9.51
CA LEU A 82 -0.21 -8.34 9.59
C LEU A 82 0.23 -9.36 10.64
N LYS A 83 -0.60 -9.64 11.65
CA LYS A 83 -0.31 -10.70 12.63
C LYS A 83 -0.22 -12.10 12.02
N THR A 84 -0.90 -12.32 10.89
CA THR A 84 -0.88 -13.60 10.15
C THR A 84 0.41 -13.74 9.35
N PHE A 85 1.04 -12.61 8.97
CA PHE A 85 2.32 -12.60 8.30
C PHE A 85 3.48 -12.76 9.29
N HIS A 86 3.55 -11.88 10.30
CA HIS A 86 4.55 -11.96 11.36
C HIS A 86 4.04 -11.30 12.65
N PRO A 87 4.19 -11.93 13.85
CA PRO A 87 3.67 -11.38 15.11
C PRO A 87 4.18 -9.97 15.44
N LEU A 88 5.41 -9.62 15.04
CA LEU A 88 5.97 -8.28 15.26
C LEU A 88 5.52 -7.24 14.22
N ALA A 89 5.08 -7.64 13.03
CA ALA A 89 4.71 -6.69 11.96
C ALA A 89 3.50 -5.83 12.32
N ILE A 90 2.56 -6.38 13.10
CA ILE A 90 1.41 -5.65 13.64
C ILE A 90 1.81 -4.52 14.60
N LEU A 91 3.03 -4.51 15.14
CA LEU A 91 3.54 -3.44 16.00
C LEU A 91 4.49 -2.51 15.25
N ILE A 92 5.40 -3.06 14.43
CA ILE A 92 6.40 -2.27 13.71
C ILE A 92 5.74 -1.24 12.78
N VAL A 93 4.77 -1.67 11.95
CA VAL A 93 4.13 -0.76 10.99
C VAL A 93 3.38 0.38 11.70
N PRO A 94 2.52 0.13 12.73
CA PRO A 94 1.92 1.21 13.51
C PRO A 94 2.91 2.13 14.21
N ILE A 95 4.07 1.63 14.66
CA ILE A 95 5.11 2.48 15.27
C ILE A 95 5.70 3.43 14.22
N ILE A 96 6.05 2.93 13.03
CA ILE A 96 6.57 3.75 11.93
C ILE A 96 5.55 4.83 11.55
N LYS A 97 4.29 4.43 11.31
CA LYS A 97 3.23 5.37 10.93
C LYS A 97 2.85 6.33 12.05
N GLY A 98 2.87 5.90 13.30
CA GLY A 98 2.76 6.80 14.46
C GLY A 98 3.92 7.81 14.49
N GLY A 99 5.15 7.35 14.22
CA GLY A 99 6.35 8.18 14.14
C GLY A 99 6.23 9.29 13.08
N GLU A 100 5.74 8.96 11.89
CA GLU A 100 5.47 9.95 10.85
C GLU A 100 4.44 11.01 11.29
N MET A 101 3.41 10.60 12.03
CA MET A 101 2.36 11.50 12.52
C MET A 101 2.83 12.46 13.63
N LEU A 102 3.98 12.18 14.27
CA LEU A 102 4.63 13.13 15.20
C LEU A 102 4.93 14.47 14.51
N MET A 103 5.24 14.44 13.21
CA MET A 103 5.55 15.63 12.41
C MET A 103 4.29 16.18 11.72
N LEU A 104 3.41 15.31 11.23
CA LEU A 104 2.19 15.72 10.55
C LEU A 104 1.28 16.57 11.43
N PHE A 105 0.95 16.10 12.64
CA PHE A 105 -0.04 16.77 13.49
C PHE A 105 0.39 18.21 13.85
N PRO A 106 1.65 18.47 14.24
CA PRO A 106 2.15 19.84 14.40
C PRO A 106 2.09 20.67 13.12
N ALA A 107 2.41 20.08 11.95
CA ALA A 107 2.35 20.78 10.67
C ALA A 107 0.90 21.20 10.30
N LEU A 108 -0.07 20.30 10.47
CA LEU A 108 -1.51 20.59 10.29
C LEU A 108 -1.96 21.72 11.22
N LYS A 109 -1.55 21.65 12.50
CA LYS A 109 -1.83 22.70 13.47
C LYS A 109 -1.19 24.05 13.10
N ALA A 110 0.04 24.03 12.59
CA ALA A 110 0.75 25.21 12.15
C ALA A 110 0.05 25.85 10.95
N ALA A 111 -0.36 25.05 9.96
CA ALA A 111 -1.14 25.51 8.81
C ALA A 111 -2.38 26.31 9.26
N GLN A 112 -3.14 25.79 10.23
CA GLN A 112 -4.32 26.48 10.76
C GLN A 112 -4.00 27.75 11.58
N LYS A 113 -2.90 27.76 12.34
CA LYS A 113 -2.52 28.90 13.21
C LYS A 113 -1.89 30.05 12.43
N LEU A 114 -1.10 29.74 11.40
CA LEU A 114 -0.46 30.72 10.52
C LEU A 114 -1.50 31.35 9.58
N PHE A 115 -2.41 30.56 9.02
CA PHE A 115 -3.42 31.02 8.05
C PHE A 115 -4.81 31.14 8.70
N LYS A 116 -5.04 32.23 9.42
CA LYS A 116 -6.23 32.41 10.28
C LYS A 116 -7.58 32.29 9.57
N LYS A 117 -7.71 32.75 8.32
CA LYS A 117 -8.99 32.78 7.58
C LYS A 117 -9.22 31.54 6.72
N HIS A 118 -8.18 31.06 6.03
CA HIS A 118 -8.27 29.97 5.05
C HIS A 118 -7.36 28.78 5.41
N GLY A 119 -7.01 28.62 6.68
CA GLY A 119 -6.07 27.59 7.13
C GLY A 119 -6.52 26.17 6.82
N TYR A 120 -7.82 25.92 6.65
CA TYR A 120 -8.35 24.62 6.21
C TYR A 120 -7.87 24.22 4.80
N LEU A 121 -7.60 25.18 3.90
CA LEU A 121 -7.04 24.90 2.58
C LEU A 121 -5.59 24.45 2.68
N VAL A 122 -4.79 25.17 3.47
CA VAL A 122 -3.37 24.84 3.69
C VAL A 122 -3.25 23.51 4.42
N GLU A 123 -4.12 23.25 5.39
CA GLU A 123 -4.18 21.97 6.11
C GLU A 123 -4.49 20.80 5.16
N ALA A 124 -5.42 20.96 4.22
CA ALA A 124 -5.71 19.95 3.21
C ALA A 124 -4.50 19.68 2.31
N VAL A 125 -3.80 20.72 1.85
CA VAL A 125 -2.57 20.59 1.06
C VAL A 125 -1.47 19.88 1.84
N VAL A 126 -1.27 20.25 3.12
CA VAL A 126 -0.29 19.59 4.00
C VAL A 126 -0.61 18.11 4.18
N TYR A 127 -1.89 17.75 4.35
CA TYR A 127 -2.32 16.36 4.44
C TYR A 127 -2.03 15.57 3.16
N VAL A 128 -2.31 16.14 1.99
CA VAL A 128 -2.03 15.48 0.70
C VAL A 128 -0.53 15.37 0.45
N ALA A 129 0.25 16.42 0.76
CA ALA A 129 1.70 16.38 0.65
C ALA A 129 2.31 15.32 1.57
N TYR A 130 1.84 15.21 2.81
CA TYR A 130 2.21 14.12 3.70
C TYR A 130 1.83 12.75 3.13
N SER A 131 0.61 12.63 2.61
CA SER A 131 0.14 11.37 2.02
C SER A 131 1.03 10.93 0.86
N TYR A 132 1.57 11.87 0.06
CA TYR A 132 2.56 11.60 -0.98
C TYR A 132 3.91 11.17 -0.39
N LEU A 133 4.49 12.00 0.48
CA LEU A 133 5.83 11.79 1.05
C LEU A 133 5.92 10.50 1.89
N SER A 134 4.83 10.12 2.56
CA SER A 134 4.78 8.91 3.39
C SER A 134 4.80 7.60 2.60
N GLN A 135 4.75 7.66 1.27
CA GLN A 135 4.70 6.49 0.38
C GLN A 135 6.01 6.28 -0.37
N ASP A 136 6.83 7.31 -0.53
CA ASP A 136 7.97 7.35 -1.48
C ASP A 136 9.34 7.43 -0.77
N TRP A 137 9.45 6.78 0.39
CA TRP A 137 10.70 6.72 1.17
C TRP A 137 11.00 5.27 1.57
N PHE A 138 12.14 5.02 2.23
CA PHE A 138 12.60 3.64 2.50
C PHE A 138 11.60 2.80 3.32
N ALA A 139 10.78 3.43 4.17
CA ALA A 139 9.69 2.80 4.93
C ALA A 139 8.32 3.27 4.42
N GLY A 140 8.28 3.66 3.14
CA GLY A 140 7.08 4.03 2.42
C GLY A 140 6.03 2.94 2.52
N TYR A 141 4.82 3.34 2.93
CA TYR A 141 3.73 2.40 3.15
C TYR A 141 2.44 2.95 2.54
N PRO A 142 2.13 2.59 1.28
CA PRO A 142 1.00 3.15 0.52
C PRO A 142 -0.37 2.58 0.90
N TYR A 143 -0.48 1.85 2.00
CA TYR A 143 -1.75 1.33 2.49
C TYR A 143 -2.46 2.31 3.45
N GLY A 144 -3.80 2.29 3.42
CA GLY A 144 -4.64 3.17 4.24
C GLY A 144 -4.76 4.60 3.70
N THR A 145 -4.36 4.83 2.45
CA THR A 145 -4.49 6.12 1.76
C THR A 145 -5.97 6.48 1.56
N LEU A 146 -6.38 7.68 1.95
CA LEU A 146 -7.78 8.11 1.98
C LEU A 146 -8.57 7.79 0.71
N GLY A 147 -8.01 8.11 -0.46
CA GLY A 147 -8.63 7.93 -1.77
C GLY A 147 -8.83 6.46 -2.17
N SER A 148 -8.02 5.53 -1.65
CA SER A 148 -8.17 4.11 -1.96
C SER A 148 -9.41 3.50 -1.30
N ALA A 149 -9.96 4.15 -0.27
CA ALA A 149 -11.26 3.78 0.30
C ALA A 149 -12.40 3.89 -0.74
N LEU A 150 -12.22 4.69 -1.79
CA LEU A 150 -13.25 4.89 -2.82
C LEU A 150 -13.18 3.92 -4.01
N TYR A 151 -12.38 2.86 -3.96
CA TYR A 151 -12.15 1.96 -5.10
C TYR A 151 -13.43 1.40 -5.76
N ARG A 152 -14.55 1.30 -5.02
CA ARG A 152 -15.85 0.84 -5.55
C ARG A 152 -16.72 1.95 -6.16
N TYR A 153 -16.42 3.22 -5.89
CA TYR A 153 -17.18 4.36 -6.38
C TYR A 153 -16.56 4.88 -7.68
N LEU A 154 -16.65 4.07 -8.74
CA LEU A 154 -15.96 4.30 -10.01
C LEU A 154 -16.11 5.73 -10.55
N PRO A 155 -17.29 6.37 -10.54
CA PRO A 155 -17.43 7.74 -11.04
C PRO A 155 -16.62 8.79 -10.24
N LEU A 156 -16.38 8.58 -8.94
CA LEU A 156 -15.61 9.52 -8.12
C LEU A 156 -14.11 9.41 -8.35
N ILE A 157 -13.61 8.24 -8.77
CA ILE A 157 -12.18 7.98 -8.87
C ILE A 157 -11.61 8.21 -10.28
N GLN A 158 -12.45 8.41 -11.30
CA GLN A 158 -11.95 8.60 -12.68
C GLN A 158 -11.01 9.81 -12.82
N ILE A 159 -11.17 10.84 -11.98
CA ILE A 159 -10.25 12.00 -11.95
C ILE A 159 -8.79 11.62 -11.64
N SER A 160 -8.55 10.40 -11.16
CA SER A 160 -7.20 9.86 -10.99
C SER A 160 -6.43 9.69 -12.30
N GLU A 161 -7.11 9.64 -13.45
CA GLU A 161 -6.49 9.68 -14.78
C GLU A 161 -5.70 10.99 -15.00
N ILE A 162 -6.17 12.11 -14.44
CA ILE A 162 -5.56 13.44 -14.62
C ILE A 162 -4.67 13.80 -13.44
N PHE A 163 -5.14 13.56 -12.21
CA PHE A 163 -4.50 14.06 -10.99
C PHE A 163 -3.89 12.96 -10.10
N GLY A 164 -3.94 11.70 -10.56
CA GLY A 164 -3.61 10.55 -9.72
C GLY A 164 -4.55 10.41 -8.51
N ILE A 165 -4.18 9.54 -7.57
CA ILE A 165 -4.91 9.38 -6.30
C ILE A 165 -4.92 10.67 -5.46
N TRP A 166 -3.99 11.60 -5.70
CA TRP A 166 -3.84 12.85 -4.95
C TRP A 166 -5.01 13.80 -5.16
N GLY A 167 -5.55 13.88 -6.39
CA GLY A 167 -6.78 14.64 -6.65
C GLY A 167 -7.97 14.11 -5.88
N VAL A 168 -8.10 12.78 -5.80
CA VAL A 168 -9.15 12.11 -5.00
C VAL A 168 -8.95 12.37 -3.50
N ASN A 169 -7.72 12.25 -3.00
CA ASN A 169 -7.39 12.57 -1.61
C ASN A 169 -7.76 14.01 -1.25
N LEU A 170 -7.43 14.97 -2.13
CA LEU A 170 -7.74 16.37 -1.94
C LEU A 170 -9.27 16.60 -1.90
N LEU A 171 -10.00 16.03 -2.85
CA LEU A 171 -11.47 16.10 -2.92
C LEU A 171 -12.13 15.57 -1.63
N MET A 172 -11.56 14.53 -1.02
CA MET A 172 -12.06 13.94 0.21
C MET A 172 -11.65 14.69 1.47
N VAL A 173 -10.43 15.21 1.55
CA VAL A 173 -9.92 15.84 2.79
C VAL A 173 -10.36 17.30 2.92
N LEU A 174 -10.56 18.03 1.82
CA LEU A 174 -11.01 19.43 1.82
C LEU A 174 -12.29 19.70 2.63
N PRO A 175 -13.41 18.96 2.45
CA PRO A 175 -14.59 19.17 3.28
C PRO A 175 -14.33 18.84 4.75
N GLN A 176 -13.40 17.91 5.03
CA GLN A 176 -13.09 17.47 6.39
C GLN A 176 -12.30 18.54 7.17
N THR A 177 -11.30 19.16 6.56
CA THR A 177 -10.56 20.28 7.18
C THR A 177 -11.47 21.49 7.34
N PHE A 178 -12.34 21.77 6.36
CA PHE A 178 -13.32 22.86 6.44
C PHE A 178 -14.32 22.68 7.59
N LEU A 179 -14.86 21.48 7.78
CA LEU A 179 -15.77 21.16 8.88
C LEU A 179 -15.04 21.03 10.23
N GLY A 180 -13.82 20.51 10.26
CA GLY A 180 -12.97 20.53 11.46
C GLY A 180 -12.70 21.96 11.94
N PHE A 181 -12.49 22.88 11.01
CA PHE A 181 -12.35 24.31 11.29
C PHE A 181 -13.62 24.93 11.89
N TYR A 182 -14.80 24.50 11.42
CA TYR A 182 -16.09 24.91 11.98
C TYR A 182 -16.27 24.41 13.42
N LEU A 183 -16.05 23.10 13.66
CA LEU A 183 -16.23 22.49 14.99
C LEU A 183 -15.36 23.16 16.06
N TYR A 184 -14.12 23.53 15.72
CA TYR A 184 -13.27 24.33 16.60
C TYR A 184 -13.87 25.69 16.95
N THR A 185 -14.43 26.37 15.94
CA THR A 185 -14.99 27.71 16.10
C THR A 185 -16.21 27.64 17.02
N LEU A 186 -17.06 26.63 16.83
CA LEU A 186 -18.22 26.36 17.68
C LEU A 186 -17.83 26.17 19.15
N TYR A 187 -16.72 25.45 19.42
CA TYR A 187 -16.27 25.15 20.78
C TYR A 187 -15.60 26.33 21.50
N ASN A 188 -14.85 27.19 20.80
CA ASN A 188 -14.02 28.24 21.43
C ASN A 188 -14.46 29.69 21.19
N ARG A 189 -15.30 29.97 20.17
CA ARG A 189 -15.67 31.33 19.81
C ARG A 189 -17.17 31.41 19.50
N ALA A 190 -17.93 31.88 20.49
CA ALA A 190 -19.28 32.42 20.38
C ALA A 190 -20.15 31.82 19.25
N GLY A 191 -20.70 30.62 19.50
CA GLY A 191 -22.02 30.19 19.02
C GLY A 191 -22.38 30.43 17.55
N LEU A 192 -21.40 30.46 16.64
CA LEU A 192 -21.67 30.77 15.25
C LEU A 192 -22.47 29.62 14.64
N SER A 193 -23.74 29.86 14.31
CA SER A 193 -24.61 28.82 13.76
C SER A 193 -24.03 28.29 12.45
N PHE A 194 -24.25 26.99 12.19
CA PHE A 194 -23.75 26.32 10.98
C PHE A 194 -24.17 27.06 9.70
N GLY A 195 -25.43 27.51 9.62
CA GLY A 195 -25.92 28.28 8.48
C GLY A 195 -25.16 29.60 8.27
N THR A 196 -24.78 30.28 9.35
CA THR A 196 -23.95 31.49 9.27
C THR A 196 -22.54 31.18 8.78
N TYR A 197 -21.95 30.06 9.23
CA TYR A 197 -20.62 29.62 8.78
C TYR A 197 -20.60 29.32 7.28
N ILE A 198 -21.62 28.60 6.80
CA ILE A 198 -21.78 28.28 5.38
C ILE A 198 -21.97 29.57 4.56
N ARG A 199 -22.84 30.50 4.98
CA ARG A 199 -23.02 31.79 4.28
C ARG A 199 -21.73 32.61 4.21
N LYS A 200 -20.95 32.64 5.29
CA LYS A 200 -19.65 33.35 5.31
C LYS A 200 -18.60 32.72 4.38
N ASN A 201 -18.73 31.43 4.09
CA ASN A 201 -17.81 30.69 3.23
C ASN A 201 -18.51 30.16 1.96
N LEU A 202 -19.55 30.87 1.48
CA LEU A 202 -20.40 30.40 0.40
C LEU A 202 -19.59 30.12 -0.87
N LEU A 203 -18.61 30.97 -1.19
CA LEU A 203 -17.72 30.76 -2.33
C LEU A 203 -17.02 29.40 -2.25
N PHE A 204 -16.47 29.02 -1.10
CA PHE A 204 -15.84 27.70 -0.93
C PHE A 204 -16.84 26.56 -1.12
N VAL A 205 -18.02 26.66 -0.51
CA VAL A 205 -19.05 25.61 -0.56
C VAL A 205 -19.56 25.42 -2.00
N VAL A 206 -19.81 26.52 -2.72
CA VAL A 206 -20.24 26.48 -4.12
C VAL A 206 -19.13 25.93 -5.00
N THR A 207 -17.89 26.39 -4.85
CA THR A 207 -16.75 25.86 -5.62
C THR A 207 -16.54 24.38 -5.37
N TYR A 208 -16.59 23.92 -4.11
CA TYR A 208 -16.47 22.49 -3.79
C TYR A 208 -17.62 21.68 -4.41
N ALA A 209 -18.86 22.15 -4.30
CA ALA A 209 -20.01 21.49 -4.89
C ALA A 209 -19.89 21.39 -6.42
N VAL A 210 -19.46 22.46 -7.09
CA VAL A 210 -19.20 22.47 -8.53
C VAL A 210 -18.10 21.48 -8.89
N LEU A 211 -16.99 21.44 -8.16
CA LEU A 211 -15.90 20.49 -8.40
C LEU A 211 -16.33 19.03 -8.18
N LEU A 212 -17.15 18.76 -7.16
CA LEU A 212 -17.67 17.43 -6.89
C LEU A 212 -18.64 16.98 -8.00
N VAL A 213 -19.54 17.86 -8.44
CA VAL A 213 -20.45 17.59 -9.56
C VAL A 213 -19.66 17.39 -10.85
N ALA A 214 -18.68 18.24 -11.14
CA ALA A 214 -17.82 18.10 -12.31
C ALA A 214 -17.04 16.78 -12.28
N THR A 215 -16.52 16.37 -11.11
CA THR A 215 -15.86 15.07 -10.91
C THR A 215 -16.81 13.91 -11.24
N LEU A 216 -18.05 13.95 -10.75
CA LEU A 216 -19.05 12.92 -11.04
C LEU A 216 -19.43 12.89 -12.52
N ILE A 217 -19.67 14.04 -13.14
CA ILE A 217 -19.97 14.15 -14.58
C ILE A 217 -18.81 13.57 -15.39
N PHE A 218 -17.58 14.01 -15.12
CA PHE A 218 -16.38 13.49 -15.76
C PHE A 218 -16.28 11.98 -15.61
N GLY A 219 -16.53 11.45 -14.41
CA GLY A 219 -16.44 10.02 -14.17
C GLY A 219 -17.50 9.20 -14.87
N PHE A 220 -18.76 9.65 -14.91
CA PHE A 220 -19.79 8.98 -15.69
C PHE A 220 -19.50 9.06 -17.20
N VAL A 221 -19.05 10.21 -17.70
CA VAL A 221 -18.69 10.38 -19.11
C VAL A 221 -17.51 9.49 -19.50
N SER A 222 -16.43 9.47 -18.70
CA SER A 222 -15.26 8.63 -18.95
C SER A 222 -15.63 7.14 -18.95
N LEU A 223 -16.39 6.68 -17.96
CA LEU A 223 -16.87 5.29 -17.91
C LEU A 223 -17.76 4.95 -19.11
N SER A 224 -18.65 5.84 -19.53
CA SER A 224 -19.49 5.62 -20.70
C SER A 224 -18.68 5.64 -22.00
N TYR A 225 -17.69 6.52 -22.13
CA TYR A 225 -16.79 6.59 -23.27
C TYR A 225 -16.03 5.27 -23.42
N TRP A 226 -15.39 4.78 -22.36
CA TRP A 226 -14.61 3.55 -22.39
C TRP A 226 -15.46 2.30 -22.58
N LYS A 227 -16.69 2.26 -22.05
CA LYS A 227 -17.64 1.16 -22.32
C LYS A 227 -18.11 1.11 -23.78
N ALA A 228 -18.11 2.25 -24.48
CA ALA A 228 -18.50 2.32 -25.89
C ALA A 228 -17.34 1.98 -26.83
N GLN A 229 -16.09 2.00 -26.35
CA GLN A 229 -14.94 1.62 -27.17
C GLN A 229 -14.96 0.13 -27.49
N GLN A 230 -14.65 -0.21 -28.74
CA GLN A 230 -14.33 -1.58 -29.12
C GLN A 230 -12.81 -1.74 -29.10
N PRO A 231 -12.27 -2.80 -28.49
CA PRO A 231 -10.84 -3.03 -28.47
C PRO A 231 -10.35 -3.37 -29.88
N ASP A 232 -9.26 -2.74 -30.33
CA ASP A 232 -8.61 -3.06 -31.62
C ASP A 232 -8.08 -4.50 -31.66
N LYS A 233 -7.72 -5.03 -30.50
CA LYS A 233 -7.22 -6.40 -30.32
C LYS A 233 -7.81 -7.00 -29.06
N THR A 234 -8.26 -8.24 -29.17
CA THR A 234 -8.67 -9.06 -28.03
C THR A 234 -7.69 -10.21 -27.90
N TRP A 235 -7.35 -10.53 -26.66
CA TRP A 235 -6.52 -11.68 -26.31
C TRP A 235 -7.14 -12.40 -25.12
N ARG A 236 -7.12 -13.73 -25.15
CA ARG A 236 -7.60 -14.63 -24.10
C ARG A 236 -6.45 -15.03 -23.22
N VAL A 237 -6.65 -14.91 -21.92
CA VAL A 237 -5.58 -15.03 -20.94
C VAL A 237 -5.94 -16.12 -19.93
N ALA A 238 -5.10 -17.15 -19.81
CA ALA A 238 -5.26 -18.20 -18.81
C ALA A 238 -4.42 -17.89 -17.57
N THR A 239 -5.05 -17.42 -16.50
CA THR A 239 -4.39 -17.17 -15.20
C THR A 239 -4.49 -18.40 -14.31
N ILE A 240 -3.35 -19.02 -13.99
CA ILE A 240 -3.28 -20.28 -13.24
C ILE A 240 -2.86 -20.02 -11.79
N GLN A 241 -3.65 -20.53 -10.84
CA GLN A 241 -3.39 -20.40 -9.41
C GLN A 241 -3.44 -21.76 -8.71
N HIS A 242 -2.27 -22.33 -8.46
CA HIS A 242 -2.10 -23.65 -7.85
C HIS A 242 -2.35 -23.68 -6.33
N SER A 243 -2.52 -22.51 -5.69
CA SER A 243 -2.89 -22.36 -4.28
C SER A 243 -1.98 -23.15 -3.30
N ALA A 244 -0.67 -23.20 -3.55
CA ALA A 244 0.26 -23.87 -2.65
C ALA A 244 0.55 -23.05 -1.38
N ASP A 245 0.96 -23.78 -0.34
CA ASP A 245 1.49 -23.22 0.89
C ASP A 245 2.92 -22.70 0.65
N THR A 246 3.09 -21.37 0.69
CA THR A 246 4.36 -20.70 0.45
C THR A 246 5.40 -20.94 1.54
N TRP A 247 5.00 -21.48 2.70
CA TRP A 247 5.91 -21.79 3.80
C TRP A 247 6.54 -23.18 3.70
N LYS A 248 6.09 -24.00 2.74
CA LYS A 248 6.65 -25.34 2.51
C LYS A 248 7.68 -25.30 1.38
N GLY A 249 8.92 -25.57 1.74
CA GLY A 249 10.03 -25.71 0.80
C GLY A 249 10.35 -27.16 0.42
N GLY A 250 11.41 -27.31 -0.35
CA GLY A 250 12.03 -28.60 -0.68
C GLY A 250 11.57 -29.22 -2.00
N TYR A 251 12.41 -30.11 -2.52
CA TYR A 251 12.25 -30.72 -3.85
C TYR A 251 10.85 -31.32 -4.09
N THR A 252 10.36 -32.14 -3.16
CA THR A 252 9.04 -32.79 -3.30
C THR A 252 7.91 -31.78 -3.40
N THR A 253 7.98 -30.70 -2.61
CA THR A 253 6.99 -29.61 -2.64
C THR A 253 7.05 -28.88 -3.97
N TYR A 254 8.24 -28.48 -4.42
CA TYR A 254 8.43 -27.78 -5.69
C TYR A 254 7.96 -28.61 -6.89
N ARG A 255 8.26 -29.90 -6.89
CA ARG A 255 7.80 -30.84 -7.93
C ARG A 255 6.28 -30.98 -7.93
N ASN A 256 5.64 -31.09 -6.77
CA ASN A 256 4.18 -31.18 -6.66
C ASN A 256 3.49 -29.88 -7.11
N ASN A 257 4.04 -28.72 -6.74
CA ASN A 257 3.55 -27.42 -7.18
C ASN A 257 3.65 -27.28 -8.70
N PHE A 258 4.81 -27.59 -9.28
CA PHE A 258 5.01 -27.60 -10.72
C PHE A 258 4.06 -28.57 -11.43
N ASN A 259 3.86 -29.79 -10.92
CA ASN A 259 2.92 -30.75 -11.49
C ASN A 259 1.47 -30.23 -11.50
N THR A 260 1.08 -29.53 -10.44
CA THR A 260 -0.26 -28.92 -10.33
C THR A 260 -0.41 -27.79 -11.35
N LEU A 261 0.58 -26.90 -11.43
CA LEU A 261 0.64 -25.82 -12.42
C LEU A 261 0.60 -26.36 -13.86
N ARG A 262 1.40 -27.39 -14.15
CA ARG A 262 1.43 -28.09 -15.44
C ARG A 262 0.05 -28.65 -15.80
N LYS A 263 -0.57 -29.40 -14.89
CA LYS A 263 -1.91 -29.98 -15.09
C LYS A 263 -2.95 -28.90 -15.39
N MET A 264 -3.04 -27.88 -14.53
CA MET A 264 -4.02 -26.80 -14.69
C MET A 264 -3.79 -25.99 -15.98
N SER A 265 -2.53 -25.81 -16.39
CA SER A 265 -2.19 -25.14 -17.64
C SER A 265 -2.68 -25.92 -18.85
N LEU A 266 -2.48 -27.25 -18.86
CA LEU A 266 -2.98 -28.11 -19.93
C LEU A 266 -4.51 -28.14 -19.99
N GLU A 267 -5.18 -28.11 -18.83
CA GLU A 267 -6.65 -27.98 -18.76
C GLU A 267 -7.10 -26.62 -19.34
N ALA A 268 -6.39 -25.54 -19.03
CA ALA A 268 -6.72 -24.20 -19.51
C ALA A 268 -6.56 -24.04 -21.03
N LEU A 269 -5.67 -24.81 -21.68
CA LEU A 269 -5.53 -24.83 -23.15
C LEU A 269 -6.82 -25.24 -23.88
N GLN A 270 -7.73 -25.98 -23.23
CA GLN A 270 -9.04 -26.29 -23.81
C GLN A 270 -9.89 -25.04 -24.03
N GLY A 271 -9.59 -23.97 -23.29
CA GLY A 271 -10.17 -22.66 -23.47
C GLY A 271 -9.38 -21.80 -24.45
N ASP A 272 -8.62 -22.36 -25.39
CA ASP A 272 -7.97 -21.63 -26.49
C ASP A 272 -7.38 -20.26 -26.07
N PRO A 273 -6.50 -20.20 -25.04
CA PRO A 273 -5.91 -18.94 -24.60
C PRO A 273 -4.74 -18.55 -25.50
N ASP A 274 -4.45 -17.26 -25.61
CA ASP A 274 -3.28 -16.74 -26.32
C ASP A 274 -2.00 -16.77 -25.46
N ILE A 275 -2.15 -16.84 -24.13
CA ILE A 275 -1.04 -16.87 -23.17
C ILE A 275 -1.46 -17.52 -21.85
N ILE A 276 -0.51 -18.18 -21.18
CA ILE A 276 -0.67 -18.67 -19.80
C ILE A 276 0.11 -17.76 -18.85
N LEU A 277 -0.51 -17.38 -17.72
CA LEU A 277 0.16 -16.66 -16.63
C LEU A 277 0.17 -17.48 -15.34
N TRP A 278 1.34 -17.59 -14.74
CA TRP A 278 1.52 -18.10 -13.39
C TRP A 278 1.88 -16.97 -12.43
N SER A 279 1.71 -17.21 -11.13
CA SER A 279 2.00 -16.22 -10.07
C SER A 279 3.50 -15.93 -9.90
N GLU A 280 3.80 -14.95 -9.04
CA GLU A 280 5.14 -14.70 -8.50
C GLU A 280 5.73 -16.00 -7.94
N THR A 281 7.00 -16.26 -8.25
CA THR A 281 7.77 -17.43 -7.80
C THR A 281 7.02 -18.77 -7.93
N ALA A 282 6.19 -18.92 -8.98
CA ALA A 282 5.39 -20.13 -9.18
C ALA A 282 6.25 -21.38 -9.47
N PHE A 283 7.40 -21.18 -10.11
CA PHE A 283 8.44 -22.19 -10.22
C PHE A 283 9.69 -21.71 -9.47
N VAL A 284 10.05 -22.40 -8.39
CA VAL A 284 11.06 -21.95 -7.43
C VAL A 284 12.50 -22.16 -7.92
N PRO A 285 12.90 -23.30 -8.52
CA PRO A 285 14.24 -23.44 -9.04
C PRO A 285 14.54 -22.39 -10.11
N SER A 286 15.65 -21.67 -9.98
CA SER A 286 16.04 -20.66 -10.96
C SER A 286 16.41 -21.31 -12.29
N VAL A 287 15.59 -21.08 -13.33
CA VAL A 287 15.82 -21.68 -14.65
C VAL A 287 17.12 -21.14 -15.24
N ALA A 288 17.29 -19.81 -15.22
CA ALA A 288 18.48 -19.14 -15.74
C ALA A 288 19.78 -19.64 -15.08
N TRP A 289 19.76 -19.88 -13.76
CA TRP A 289 20.93 -20.36 -13.06
C TRP A 289 21.25 -21.83 -13.40
N HIS A 290 20.25 -22.71 -13.29
CA HIS A 290 20.47 -24.16 -13.45
C HIS A 290 20.73 -24.60 -14.89
N GLU A 291 20.31 -23.83 -15.90
CA GLU A 291 20.70 -24.08 -17.30
C GLU A 291 22.20 -23.79 -17.55
N ASN A 292 22.81 -22.88 -16.78
CA ASN A 292 24.21 -22.47 -16.96
C ASN A 292 25.17 -23.12 -15.95
N TYR A 293 24.70 -23.37 -14.72
CA TYR A 293 25.50 -23.83 -13.59
C TYR A 293 24.79 -24.98 -12.83
N PRO A 294 24.59 -26.14 -13.48
CA PRO A 294 23.93 -27.28 -12.85
C PRO A 294 24.78 -27.80 -11.68
N SER A 295 24.21 -27.87 -10.48
CA SER A 295 24.89 -28.32 -9.25
C SER A 295 24.25 -29.53 -8.60
N ASP A 296 22.92 -29.51 -8.51
CA ASP A 296 22.10 -30.54 -7.91
C ASP A 296 21.37 -31.32 -9.01
N PRO A 297 21.64 -32.64 -9.18
CA PRO A 297 21.02 -33.44 -10.22
C PRO A 297 19.48 -33.44 -10.14
N ALA A 298 18.90 -33.47 -8.94
CA ALA A 298 17.45 -33.51 -8.77
C ALA A 298 16.79 -32.20 -9.22
N THR A 299 17.33 -31.06 -8.79
CA THR A 299 16.87 -29.74 -9.20
C THR A 299 17.06 -29.52 -10.70
N SER A 300 18.18 -29.95 -11.26
CA SER A 300 18.46 -29.86 -12.70
C SER A 300 17.43 -30.64 -13.50
N ALA A 301 17.10 -31.88 -13.09
CA ALA A 301 16.05 -32.66 -13.73
C ALA A 301 14.67 -31.99 -13.68
N LEU A 302 14.33 -31.32 -12.57
CA LEU A 302 13.07 -30.58 -12.45
C LEU A 302 13.04 -29.33 -13.37
N VAL A 303 14.17 -28.65 -13.54
CA VAL A 303 14.31 -27.54 -14.50
C VAL A 303 14.19 -28.05 -15.93
N GLU A 304 14.79 -29.20 -16.26
CA GLU A 304 14.62 -29.85 -17.56
C GLU A 304 13.15 -30.22 -17.84
N GLU A 305 12.42 -30.73 -16.83
CA GLU A 305 10.97 -30.96 -16.95
C GLU A 305 10.19 -29.67 -17.22
N PHE A 306 10.56 -28.56 -16.58
CA PHE A 306 9.96 -27.24 -16.81
C PHE A 306 10.23 -26.73 -18.23
N VAL A 307 11.48 -26.82 -18.69
CA VAL A 307 11.88 -26.42 -20.05
C VAL A 307 11.15 -27.27 -21.09
N ALA A 308 11.09 -28.59 -20.89
CA ALA A 308 10.37 -29.51 -21.77
C ALA A 308 8.86 -29.18 -21.82
N PHE A 309 8.26 -28.85 -20.68
CA PHE A 309 6.88 -28.40 -20.61
C PHE A 309 6.68 -27.11 -21.42
N GLY A 310 7.51 -26.08 -21.24
CA GLY A 310 7.38 -24.85 -22.01
C GLY A 310 7.63 -25.02 -23.51
N LYS A 311 8.44 -26.01 -23.95
CA LYS A 311 8.53 -26.40 -25.37
C LYS A 311 7.27 -27.06 -25.91
N SER A 312 6.53 -27.78 -25.05
CA SER A 312 5.30 -28.47 -25.42
C SER A 312 4.08 -27.55 -25.49
N LEU A 313 4.16 -26.36 -24.89
CA LEU A 313 3.08 -25.39 -24.93
C LEU A 313 2.98 -24.78 -26.34
N PRO A 314 1.77 -24.70 -26.92
CA PRO A 314 1.56 -24.07 -28.23
C PRO A 314 1.56 -22.52 -28.15
N ILE A 315 1.64 -21.96 -26.95
CA ILE A 315 1.51 -20.54 -26.63
C ILE A 315 2.51 -20.15 -25.54
N PRO A 316 2.85 -18.85 -25.40
CA PRO A 316 3.80 -18.40 -24.38
C PRO A 316 3.32 -18.60 -22.94
N LEU A 317 4.29 -18.69 -22.03
CA LEU A 317 4.12 -18.70 -20.59
C LEU A 317 4.79 -17.46 -19.97
N LEU A 318 4.03 -16.68 -19.20
CA LEU A 318 4.58 -15.63 -18.35
C LEU A 318 4.51 -16.09 -16.90
N THR A 319 5.64 -16.19 -16.21
CA THR A 319 5.68 -16.73 -14.83
C THR A 319 6.69 -15.98 -13.97
N GLY A 320 6.44 -15.93 -12.66
CA GLY A 320 7.49 -15.60 -11.71
C GLY A 320 8.48 -16.76 -11.58
N ASN A 321 9.78 -16.45 -11.66
CA ASN A 321 10.90 -17.37 -11.45
C ASN A 321 12.08 -16.58 -10.86
N PRO A 322 12.74 -17.02 -9.79
CA PRO A 322 13.92 -16.32 -9.30
C PRO A 322 15.06 -16.45 -10.33
N GLU A 323 15.82 -15.38 -10.50
CA GLU A 323 16.99 -15.34 -11.38
C GLU A 323 18.26 -15.28 -10.52
N GLY A 324 19.13 -16.27 -10.69
CA GLY A 324 20.49 -16.22 -10.16
C GLY A 324 21.45 -15.73 -11.22
N GLU A 325 22.28 -14.74 -10.87
CA GLU A 325 23.44 -14.30 -11.66
C GLU A 325 24.72 -14.49 -10.87
N LEU A 326 25.87 -14.58 -11.55
CA LEU A 326 27.16 -14.52 -10.87
C LEU A 326 27.29 -13.17 -10.16
N ASP A 327 27.68 -13.18 -8.88
CA ASP A 327 27.93 -11.94 -8.14
C ASP A 327 29.25 -11.29 -8.60
N ASP A 328 30.31 -12.09 -8.72
CA ASP A 328 31.56 -11.71 -9.36
C ASP A 328 31.83 -12.56 -10.63
N PRO A 329 31.74 -11.99 -11.85
CA PRO A 329 32.01 -12.70 -13.10
C PRO A 329 33.44 -13.26 -13.23
N SER A 330 34.39 -12.80 -12.41
CA SER A 330 35.78 -13.27 -12.43
C SER A 330 36.02 -14.53 -11.59
N LEU A 331 35.05 -14.92 -10.76
CA LEU A 331 35.12 -16.07 -9.87
C LEU A 331 34.23 -17.22 -10.40
N PRO A 332 34.58 -18.49 -10.10
CA PRO A 332 33.72 -19.62 -10.44
C PRO A 332 32.36 -19.52 -9.71
N ALA A 333 31.32 -20.14 -10.28
CA ALA A 333 29.98 -20.20 -9.67
C ALA A 333 29.97 -20.85 -8.28
N PHE A 334 30.94 -21.74 -8.03
CA PHE A 334 31.14 -22.45 -6.77
C PHE A 334 32.52 -22.11 -6.20
N GLY A 335 32.54 -21.53 -5.01
CA GLY A 335 33.75 -21.32 -4.25
C GLY A 335 34.38 -22.64 -3.81
N ALA A 336 35.69 -22.63 -3.53
CA ALA A 336 36.40 -23.79 -2.98
C ALA A 336 35.91 -24.19 -1.58
N ASP A 337 35.22 -23.29 -0.89
CA ASP A 337 34.56 -23.48 0.41
C ASP A 337 33.11 -24.00 0.29
N GLY A 338 32.62 -24.23 -0.94
CA GLY A 338 31.25 -24.67 -1.21
C GLY A 338 30.22 -23.54 -1.20
N SER A 339 30.64 -22.28 -1.08
CA SER A 339 29.76 -21.12 -1.18
C SER A 339 29.35 -20.85 -2.64
N TRP A 340 28.16 -20.27 -2.79
CA TRP A 340 27.65 -19.84 -4.09
C TRP A 340 28.13 -18.42 -4.40
N ASN A 341 28.78 -18.23 -5.55
CA ASN A 341 29.06 -16.92 -6.10
C ASN A 341 27.82 -16.44 -6.88
N ARG A 342 26.77 -16.06 -6.15
CA ARG A 342 25.44 -15.85 -6.73
C ARG A 342 24.74 -14.64 -6.11
N LYS A 343 24.14 -13.84 -6.98
CA LYS A 343 23.19 -12.78 -6.64
C LYS A 343 21.81 -13.14 -7.17
N ASP A 344 20.82 -13.01 -6.31
CA ASP A 344 19.44 -13.40 -6.61
C ASP A 344 18.55 -12.19 -6.89
N TYR A 345 17.63 -12.38 -7.83
CA TYR A 345 16.56 -11.45 -8.16
C TYR A 345 15.22 -12.15 -8.16
N ASN A 346 14.20 -11.45 -7.68
CA ASN A 346 12.81 -11.82 -7.93
C ASN A 346 12.40 -11.32 -9.32
N THR A 347 12.03 -12.23 -10.22
CA THR A 347 11.79 -11.90 -11.62
C THR A 347 10.50 -12.47 -12.18
N VAL A 348 10.01 -11.83 -13.24
CA VAL A 348 9.00 -12.35 -14.15
C VAL A 348 9.67 -12.66 -15.47
N ILE A 349 9.55 -13.89 -15.94
CA ILE A 349 10.11 -14.35 -17.22
C ILE A 349 9.01 -14.52 -18.26
N PHE A 350 9.27 -14.04 -19.48
CA PHE A 350 8.51 -14.39 -20.68
C PHE A 350 9.18 -15.60 -21.34
N PHE A 351 8.51 -16.74 -21.25
CA PHE A 351 9.03 -18.05 -21.63
C PHE A 351 8.28 -18.60 -22.86
N GLU A 352 9.02 -18.91 -23.91
CA GLU A 352 8.46 -19.36 -25.20
C GLU A 352 9.47 -20.30 -25.89
N ASP A 353 8.98 -21.38 -26.50
CA ASP A 353 9.80 -22.42 -27.15
C ASP A 353 10.87 -23.04 -26.23
N GLY A 354 10.59 -23.09 -24.91
CA GLY A 354 11.55 -23.56 -23.92
C GLY A 354 12.72 -22.62 -23.67
N LYS A 355 12.59 -21.32 -23.97
CA LYS A 355 13.63 -20.31 -23.72
C LYS A 355 13.05 -19.10 -23.01
N ILE A 356 13.86 -18.51 -22.14
CA ILE A 356 13.59 -17.18 -21.60
C ILE A 356 13.87 -16.16 -22.70
N LYS A 357 12.82 -15.51 -23.21
CA LYS A 357 12.92 -14.49 -24.27
C LYS A 357 13.09 -13.08 -23.70
N ASN A 358 12.54 -12.84 -22.51
CA ASN A 358 12.64 -11.56 -21.82
C ASN A 358 12.45 -11.74 -20.30
N THR A 359 12.99 -10.81 -19.51
CA THR A 359 12.97 -10.86 -18.05
C THR A 359 12.69 -9.46 -17.48
N TYR A 360 11.79 -9.37 -16.52
CA TYR A 360 11.59 -8.20 -15.67
C TYR A 360 12.07 -8.50 -14.25
N ARG A 361 12.99 -7.67 -13.72
CA ARG A 361 13.47 -7.74 -12.34
C ARG A 361 12.70 -6.78 -11.45
N LYS A 362 12.25 -7.26 -10.29
CA LYS A 362 11.57 -6.45 -9.28
C LYS A 362 12.43 -5.26 -8.86
N GLN A 363 11.89 -4.06 -8.98
CA GLN A 363 12.61 -2.80 -8.71
C GLN A 363 12.48 -2.33 -7.26
N HIS A 364 11.28 -2.48 -6.68
CA HIS A 364 10.98 -2.07 -5.31
C HIS A 364 10.79 -3.30 -4.44
N LEU A 365 11.74 -3.51 -3.53
CA LEU A 365 11.74 -4.62 -2.60
C LEU A 365 10.94 -4.26 -1.34
N VAL A 366 10.25 -5.26 -0.78
CA VAL A 366 9.51 -5.09 0.47
C VAL A 366 10.50 -4.90 1.63
N PRO A 367 10.50 -3.73 2.31
CA PRO A 367 11.39 -3.49 3.43
C PRO A 367 11.09 -4.44 4.58
N PHE A 368 12.14 -4.83 5.29
CA PHE A 368 12.07 -5.75 6.43
C PHE A 368 11.69 -7.18 6.05
N THR A 369 11.60 -7.53 4.77
CA THR A 369 11.36 -8.92 4.34
C THR A 369 12.27 -9.34 3.18
N GLU A 370 12.33 -8.57 2.10
CA GLU A 370 13.22 -8.79 0.94
C GLU A 370 14.56 -8.08 1.12
N HIS A 371 14.57 -6.99 1.89
CA HIS A 371 15.75 -6.18 2.09
C HIS A 371 15.66 -5.43 3.41
N PHE A 372 16.82 -5.19 4.05
CA PHE A 372 16.94 -4.30 5.18
C PHE A 372 17.64 -2.99 4.77
N PRO A 373 16.91 -1.87 4.61
CA PRO A 373 17.43 -0.62 4.03
C PRO A 373 18.63 0.02 4.74
N TYR A 374 18.88 -0.32 6.01
CA TYR A 374 19.88 0.35 6.85
C TYR A 374 20.74 -0.63 7.64
N GLU A 375 21.16 -1.73 7.01
CA GLU A 375 21.93 -2.77 7.70
C GLU A 375 23.20 -2.19 8.35
N LYS A 376 23.82 -1.23 7.68
CA LYS A 376 25.05 -0.58 8.13
C LYS A 376 24.79 0.47 9.22
N GLU A 377 23.70 1.22 9.14
CA GLU A 377 23.36 2.32 10.04
C GLU A 377 22.61 1.84 11.30
N MET A 378 21.85 0.75 11.21
CA MET A 378 21.06 0.16 12.30
C MET A 378 21.34 -1.35 12.48
N PRO A 379 22.61 -1.76 12.70
CA PRO A 379 22.97 -3.17 12.79
C PRO A 379 22.34 -3.88 14.00
N TRP A 380 22.00 -3.14 15.06
CA TRP A 380 21.29 -3.69 16.22
C TRP A 380 19.86 -4.11 15.88
N LEU A 381 19.15 -3.32 15.07
CA LEU A 381 17.78 -3.60 14.66
C LEU A 381 17.75 -4.74 13.64
N TYR A 382 18.71 -4.76 12.71
CA TYR A 382 18.91 -5.88 11.80
C TYR A 382 19.13 -7.20 12.55
N LYS A 383 20.04 -7.22 13.53
CA LYS A 383 20.30 -8.40 14.37
C LYS A 383 19.10 -8.79 15.22
N LEU A 384 18.34 -7.82 15.74
CA LEU A 384 17.10 -8.09 16.47
C LEU A 384 16.08 -8.81 15.58
N LEU A 385 15.89 -8.35 14.34
CA LEU A 385 14.95 -8.97 13.40
C LEU A 385 15.41 -10.38 13.00
N LEU A 386 16.69 -10.57 12.66
CA LEU A 386 17.28 -11.88 12.40
C LEU A 386 17.09 -12.86 13.57
N ALA A 387 17.27 -12.38 14.81
CA ALA A 387 17.10 -13.19 16.01
C ALA A 387 15.62 -13.54 16.32
N ASN A 388 14.67 -12.97 15.58
CA ASN A 388 13.23 -13.22 15.71
C ASN A 388 12.65 -13.76 14.38
N ASP A 389 13.38 -14.65 13.71
CA ASP A 389 12.96 -15.43 12.54
C ASP A 389 12.57 -14.62 11.29
N TYR A 390 13.06 -13.38 11.14
CA TYR A 390 13.06 -12.72 9.84
C TYR A 390 14.13 -13.32 8.93
N ASN A 391 13.70 -13.94 7.83
CA ASN A 391 14.57 -14.35 6.74
C ASN A 391 14.59 -13.26 5.68
N TRP A 392 15.79 -12.85 5.26
CA TRP A 392 15.99 -12.00 4.10
C TRP A 392 16.00 -12.90 2.87
N TRP A 393 15.09 -12.66 1.92
CA TRP A 393 14.91 -13.51 0.75
C TRP A 393 15.19 -12.80 -0.57
#